data_AF-A0A8S3IA30-F1
#
_entry.id   AF-A0A8S3IA30-F1
#
_cell.length_a   1.000
_cell.length_b   1.000
_cell.length_c   1.000
_cell.angle_alpha   90.00
_cell.angle_beta   90.00
_cell.angle_gamma   90.00
#
_symmetry.space_group_name_H-M   'P 1'
#
loop_
_entity.id
_entity.type
_entity.pdbx_description
1 polymer ?
#
loop_
_entity_poly.entity_id
_entity_poly.type
_entity_poly.pdbx_seq_one_letter_code
_entity_poly.pdbx_strand_id
1 'polypeptide(L)'
;LDGNRIGNEGTLYLAKALENHQTLTSLSLENNCIEDQGAQYLAHALETNTVLTRLDLRQNRIGNEGVNCFVNALKKNTNLKNLYLDENEMTDGKAVSAIVNLLDCRYNCYSLDFYGMGDNLIELLSSVLQRNKTIEHITLITNKIGDRGAQVLASLIKDSRMLISLDLRSNHIGDQGADYLADALMNNT
;
A
#
# COMPACT_ATOMS: atom_id res chain seq x y z
N LEU A 1 -3.28 2.45 19.12
CA LEU A 1 -2.74 1.61 20.22
C LEU A 1 -1.23 1.51 19.99
N ASP A 2 -0.61 2.67 19.84
CA ASP A 2 0.67 2.75 19.13
C ASP A 2 1.80 2.69 20.16
N GLY A 3 2.95 2.12 19.79
CA GLY A 3 4.09 2.01 20.71
C GLY A 3 3.84 1.07 21.88
N ASN A 4 3.11 -0.03 21.67
CA ASN A 4 2.83 -1.04 22.69
C ASN A 4 3.56 -2.36 22.38
N ARG A 5 3.29 -3.40 23.17
CA ARG A 5 3.86 -4.76 22.97
C ARG A 5 2.80 -5.76 22.50
N ILE A 6 1.85 -5.29 21.69
CA ILE A 6 0.79 -6.14 21.16
C ILE A 6 1.44 -7.11 20.15
N GLY A 7 1.38 -8.40 20.44
CA GLY A 7 1.77 -9.47 19.53
C GLY A 7 0.56 -10.19 18.95
N ASN A 8 0.81 -11.29 18.22
CA ASN A 8 -0.21 -12.06 17.49
C ASN A 8 -1.45 -12.42 18.35
N GLU A 9 -1.25 -12.83 19.60
CA GLU A 9 -2.36 -13.16 20.51
C GLU A 9 -3.22 -11.93 20.87
N GLY A 10 -2.60 -10.78 21.13
CA GLY A 10 -3.34 -9.54 21.36
C GLY A 10 -4.15 -9.14 20.12
N THR A 11 -3.54 -9.30 18.95
CA THR A 11 -4.17 -9.05 17.66
C THR A 11 -5.35 -9.98 17.38
N LEU A 12 -5.30 -11.25 17.81
CA LEU A 12 -6.44 -12.18 17.72
C LEU A 12 -7.68 -11.65 18.46
N TYR A 13 -7.50 -11.12 19.67
CA TYR A 13 -8.62 -10.55 20.43
C TYR A 13 -9.16 -9.28 19.78
N LEU A 14 -8.29 -8.43 19.26
CA LEU A 14 -8.69 -7.23 18.50
C LEU A 14 -9.47 -7.60 17.24
N ALA A 15 -9.00 -8.60 16.48
CA ALA A 15 -9.68 -9.09 15.29
C ALA A 15 -11.10 -9.59 15.59
N LYS A 16 -11.25 -10.43 16.63
CA LYS A 16 -12.58 -10.91 17.07
C LYS A 16 -13.51 -9.77 17.47
N ALA A 17 -12.99 -8.74 18.13
CA ALA A 17 -13.78 -7.56 18.46
C ALA A 17 -14.19 -6.80 17.19
N LEU A 18 -13.27 -6.64 16.23
CA LEU A 18 -13.51 -5.92 14.98
C LEU A 18 -14.58 -6.58 14.10
N GLU A 19 -14.64 -7.91 14.01
CA GLU A 19 -15.61 -8.63 13.15
C GLU A 19 -17.06 -8.12 13.29
N ASN A 20 -17.46 -7.73 14.51
CA ASN A 20 -18.83 -7.29 14.81
C ASN A 20 -18.91 -5.82 15.24
N HIS A 21 -17.78 -5.09 15.29
CA HIS A 21 -17.78 -3.72 15.77
C HIS A 21 -18.35 -2.75 14.71
N GLN A 22 -19.44 -2.06 15.05
CA GLN A 22 -20.21 -1.30 14.07
C GLN A 22 -19.93 0.22 14.01
N THR A 23 -19.04 0.75 14.85
CA THR A 23 -18.81 2.21 14.90
C THR A 23 -17.35 2.65 14.74
N LEU A 24 -16.37 1.74 14.82
CA LEU A 24 -14.96 2.09 14.76
C LEU A 24 -14.52 2.22 13.30
N THR A 25 -14.15 3.43 12.89
CA THR A 25 -13.76 3.74 11.51
C THR A 25 -12.25 3.80 11.29
N SER A 26 -11.47 3.92 12.38
CA SER A 26 -10.01 4.00 12.33
C SER A 26 -9.38 3.25 13.50
N LEU A 27 -8.40 2.40 13.21
CA LEU A 27 -7.58 1.70 14.20
C LEU A 27 -6.11 1.88 13.85
N SER A 28 -5.32 2.37 14.81
CA SER A 28 -3.87 2.39 14.72
C SER A 28 -3.25 1.36 15.67
N LEU A 29 -2.28 0.62 15.17
CA LEU A 29 -1.48 -0.40 15.84
C LEU A 29 0.00 -0.22 15.50
N GLU A 30 0.39 1.00 15.13
CA GLU A 30 1.76 1.36 14.78
C GLU A 30 2.75 1.02 15.91
N ASN A 31 3.96 0.59 15.57
CA ASN A 31 5.04 0.32 16.54
C ASN A 31 4.62 -0.71 17.61
N ASN A 32 4.35 -1.94 17.16
CA ASN A 32 3.99 -3.09 18.00
C ASN A 32 4.80 -4.33 17.59
N CYS A 33 4.45 -5.51 18.10
CA CYS A 33 5.12 -6.78 17.82
C CYS A 33 4.25 -7.72 16.95
N ILE A 34 3.45 -7.17 16.04
CA ILE A 34 2.54 -7.96 15.19
C ILE A 34 3.35 -8.61 14.06
N GLU A 35 3.23 -9.93 13.93
CA GLU A 35 3.85 -10.72 12.87
C GLU A 35 2.77 -11.22 11.89
N ASP A 36 3.16 -12.04 10.90
CA ASP A 36 2.27 -12.57 9.86
C ASP A 36 0.99 -13.21 10.40
N GLN A 37 1.08 -13.96 11.51
CA GLN A 37 -0.09 -14.59 12.12
C GLN A 37 -1.07 -13.56 12.69
N GLY A 38 -0.57 -12.49 13.31
CA GLY A 38 -1.42 -11.40 13.79
C GLY A 38 -2.07 -10.63 12.63
N ALA A 39 -1.31 -10.37 11.57
CA ALA A 39 -1.83 -9.79 10.33
C ALA A 39 -2.95 -10.65 9.71
N GLN A 40 -2.80 -11.97 9.70
CA GLN A 40 -3.83 -12.90 9.21
C GLN A 40 -5.15 -12.76 9.98
N TYR A 41 -5.10 -12.61 11.30
CA TYR A 41 -6.32 -12.41 12.10
C TYR A 41 -7.04 -11.11 11.74
N LEU A 42 -6.30 -10.00 11.61
CA LEU A 42 -6.89 -8.73 11.18
C LEU A 42 -7.45 -8.81 9.76
N ALA A 43 -6.73 -9.43 8.83
CA ALA A 43 -7.19 -9.64 7.47
C ALA A 43 -8.51 -10.44 7.44
N HIS A 44 -8.62 -11.50 8.25
CA HIS A 44 -9.86 -12.26 8.35
C HIS A 44 -11.02 -11.41 8.88
N ALA A 45 -10.79 -10.63 9.93
CA ALA A 45 -11.81 -9.72 10.47
C ALA A 45 -12.25 -8.66 9.45
N LEU A 46 -11.34 -8.19 8.60
CA LEU A 46 -11.67 -7.27 7.50
C LEU A 46 -12.57 -7.91 6.45
N GLU A 47 -12.59 -9.23 6.25
CA GLU A 47 -13.49 -9.83 5.25
C GLU A 47 -14.97 -9.56 5.55
N THR A 48 -15.32 -9.38 6.83
CA THR A 48 -16.70 -9.17 7.30
C THR A 48 -16.92 -7.76 7.86
N ASN A 49 -15.89 -7.10 8.39
CA ASN A 49 -16.02 -5.75 8.92
C ASN A 49 -16.26 -4.74 7.78
N THR A 50 -17.43 -4.09 7.82
CA THR A 50 -17.85 -3.10 6.83
C THR A 50 -17.83 -1.67 7.37
N VAL A 51 -17.09 -1.38 8.43
CA VAL A 51 -17.09 -0.04 9.06
C VAL A 51 -15.71 0.60 9.09
N LEU A 52 -14.66 -0.21 9.27
CA LEU A 52 -13.30 0.28 9.35
C LEU A 52 -12.88 0.82 7.98
N THR A 53 -12.50 2.10 7.97
CA THR A 53 -11.99 2.79 6.78
C THR A 53 -10.47 2.96 6.80
N ARG A 54 -9.85 2.90 7.99
CA ARG A 54 -8.42 3.08 8.18
C ARG A 54 -7.85 2.03 9.15
N LEU A 55 -6.80 1.34 8.72
CA LEU A 55 -6.00 0.44 9.54
C LEU A 55 -4.52 0.79 9.39
N ASP A 56 -3.86 1.09 10.51
CA ASP A 56 -2.45 1.48 10.53
C ASP A 56 -1.64 0.41 11.29
N LEU A 57 -0.74 -0.27 10.56
CA LEU A 57 0.08 -1.38 11.04
C LEU A 57 1.58 -1.11 10.83
N ARG A 58 1.97 0.16 10.68
CA ARG A 58 3.36 0.54 10.46
C ARG A 58 4.27 0.10 11.62
N GLN A 59 5.56 -0.09 11.38
CA GLN A 59 6.54 -0.45 12.41
C GLN A 59 6.15 -1.72 13.19
N ASN A 60 5.79 -2.78 12.47
CA ASN A 60 5.55 -4.10 13.03
C ASN A 60 6.52 -5.11 12.39
N ARG A 61 6.25 -6.41 12.50
CA ARG A 61 7.07 -7.50 11.95
C ARG A 61 6.32 -8.34 10.93
N ILE A 62 5.46 -7.69 10.14
CA ILE A 62 4.63 -8.35 9.13
C ILE A 62 5.49 -8.64 7.90
N GLY A 63 5.57 -9.91 7.51
CA GLY A 63 6.25 -10.37 6.31
C GLY A 63 5.31 -10.48 5.10
N ASN A 64 5.79 -11.16 4.07
CA ASN A 64 5.07 -11.28 2.81
C ASN A 64 3.76 -12.09 2.95
N GLU A 65 3.72 -13.07 3.85
CA GLU A 65 2.54 -13.92 4.06
C GLU A 65 1.39 -13.13 4.71
N GLY A 66 1.69 -12.28 5.70
CA GLY A 66 0.70 -11.41 6.33
C GLY A 66 0.14 -10.38 5.37
N VAL A 67 0.99 -9.82 4.50
CA VAL A 67 0.55 -8.93 3.41
C VAL A 67 -0.38 -9.66 2.44
N ASN A 68 -0.04 -10.87 2.01
CA ASN A 68 -0.89 -11.68 1.13
C ASN A 68 -2.27 -11.96 1.74
N CYS A 69 -2.36 -12.09 3.06
CA CYS A 69 -3.64 -12.23 3.76
C CYS A 69 -4.50 -10.96 3.58
N PHE A 70 -3.92 -9.77 3.78
CA PHE A 70 -4.63 -8.50 3.53
C PHE A 70 -5.05 -8.36 2.06
N VAL A 71 -4.20 -8.74 1.12
CA VAL A 71 -4.54 -8.76 -0.31
C VAL A 71 -5.80 -9.60 -0.57
N ASN A 72 -5.86 -10.81 -0.02
CA ASN A 72 -7.04 -11.65 -0.23
C ASN A 72 -8.29 -11.10 0.46
N ALA A 73 -8.14 -10.48 1.64
CA ALA A 73 -9.26 -9.85 2.33
C ALA A 73 -9.81 -8.62 1.59
N LEU A 74 -8.93 -7.78 1.03
CA LEU A 74 -9.30 -6.56 0.29
C LEU A 74 -10.00 -6.84 -1.04
N LYS A 75 -9.90 -8.05 -1.59
CA LYS A 75 -10.75 -8.47 -2.72
C LYS A 75 -12.23 -8.57 -2.34
N LYS A 76 -12.54 -8.73 -1.04
CA LYS A 76 -13.90 -8.82 -0.50
C LYS A 76 -14.31 -7.53 0.22
N ASN A 77 -13.40 -6.92 0.97
CA ASN A 77 -13.65 -5.69 1.70
C ASN A 77 -13.51 -4.47 0.78
N THR A 78 -14.62 -3.77 0.55
CA THR A 78 -14.66 -2.54 -0.28
C THR A 78 -14.72 -1.25 0.54
N ASN A 79 -14.76 -1.35 1.87
CA ASN A 79 -14.90 -0.19 2.77
C ASN A 79 -13.59 0.32 3.36
N LEU A 80 -12.60 -0.55 3.57
CA LEU A 80 -11.26 -0.11 3.97
C LEU A 80 -10.68 0.76 2.85
N LYS A 81 -10.29 1.99 3.18
CA LYS A 81 -9.72 2.97 2.23
C LYS A 81 -8.21 3.11 2.40
N ASN A 82 -7.75 2.96 3.63
CA ASN A 82 -6.37 3.21 4.01
C ASN A 82 -5.83 2.01 4.81
N LEU A 83 -4.81 1.35 4.26
CA LEU A 83 -4.06 0.30 4.94
C LEU A 83 -2.59 0.69 4.91
N TYR A 84 -2.00 0.94 6.08
CA TYR A 84 -0.59 1.31 6.21
C TYR A 84 0.21 0.11 6.73
N LEU A 85 1.23 -0.31 5.99
CA LEU A 85 2.03 -1.53 6.25
C LEU A 85 3.53 -1.26 6.29
N ASP A 86 3.91 -0.02 6.53
CA ASP A 86 5.28 0.45 6.41
C ASP A 86 6.21 -0.05 7.50
N GLU A 87 7.52 0.00 7.23
CA GLU A 87 8.53 -0.39 8.22
C GLU A 87 8.24 -1.77 8.85
N ASN A 88 7.72 -2.69 8.02
CA ASN A 88 7.49 -4.09 8.33
C ASN A 88 8.53 -4.98 7.61
N GLU A 89 8.54 -6.28 7.90
CA GLU A 89 9.55 -7.24 7.44
C GLU A 89 9.26 -7.85 6.06
N MET A 90 8.83 -7.02 5.09
CA MET A 90 8.64 -7.43 3.69
C MET A 90 10.01 -7.61 3.02
N THR A 91 10.47 -8.85 2.92
CA THR A 91 11.85 -9.20 2.52
C THR A 91 12.03 -9.44 1.03
N ASP A 92 10.95 -9.55 0.26
CA ASP A 92 11.02 -9.66 -1.19
C ASP A 92 9.87 -8.85 -1.83
N GLY A 93 10.07 -8.37 -3.05
CA GLY A 93 9.07 -7.57 -3.77
C GLY A 93 7.75 -8.31 -4.07
N LYS A 94 7.53 -9.53 -3.56
CA LYS A 94 6.29 -10.27 -3.75
C LYS A 94 5.14 -9.66 -2.96
N ALA A 95 5.38 -9.17 -1.75
CA ALA A 95 4.37 -8.43 -0.98
C ALA A 95 3.87 -7.21 -1.77
N VAL A 96 4.81 -6.43 -2.32
CA VAL A 96 4.51 -5.32 -3.22
C VAL A 96 3.75 -5.83 -4.43
N SER A 97 4.23 -6.87 -5.12
CA SER A 97 3.54 -7.42 -6.31
C SER A 97 2.12 -7.86 -6.01
N ALA A 98 1.87 -8.48 -4.86
CA ALA A 98 0.54 -8.91 -4.44
C ALA A 98 -0.38 -7.72 -4.15
N ILE A 99 0.14 -6.68 -3.49
CA ILE A 99 -0.60 -5.43 -3.26
C ILE A 99 -0.86 -4.70 -4.59
N VAL A 100 0.11 -4.66 -5.51
CA VAL A 100 -0.07 -4.00 -6.80
C VAL A 100 -1.06 -4.75 -7.68
N ASN A 101 -1.14 -6.08 -7.58
CA ASN A 101 -2.22 -6.86 -8.22
C ASN A 101 -3.61 -6.54 -7.67
N LEU A 102 -3.75 -5.94 -6.48
CA LEU A 102 -5.04 -5.38 -6.04
C LEU A 102 -5.46 -4.16 -6.87
N LEU A 103 -4.50 -3.36 -7.34
CA LEU A 103 -4.80 -2.20 -8.18
C LEU A 103 -5.36 -2.62 -9.55
N ASP A 104 -5.06 -3.84 -10.01
CA ASP A 104 -5.65 -4.43 -11.22
C ASP A 104 -7.12 -4.87 -10.98
N CYS A 105 -7.47 -5.16 -9.73
CA CYS A 105 -8.81 -5.53 -9.31
C CYS A 105 -9.59 -4.27 -8.93
N ARG A 106 -10.18 -3.61 -9.94
CA ARG A 106 -11.15 -2.50 -9.86
C ARG A 106 -11.74 -2.32 -8.46
N TYR A 107 -11.43 -1.26 -7.71
CA TYR A 107 -12.33 -0.48 -6.85
C TYR A 107 -11.52 0.65 -6.19
N ASN A 108 -12.00 1.89 -6.35
CA ASN A 108 -11.69 3.14 -5.65
C ASN A 108 -10.41 3.20 -4.77
N CYS A 109 -9.41 3.92 -5.29
CA CYS A 109 -8.48 4.78 -4.54
C CYS A 109 -7.99 4.22 -3.20
N TYR A 110 -7.22 3.13 -3.25
CA TYR A 110 -6.38 2.75 -2.11
C TYR A 110 -5.19 3.70 -2.07
N SER A 111 -5.06 4.48 -1.00
CA SER A 111 -3.75 5.02 -0.64
C SER A 111 -2.95 3.86 -0.06
N LEU A 112 -2.22 3.17 -0.94
CA LEU A 112 -1.20 2.23 -0.53
C LEU A 112 0.06 3.06 -0.35
N ASP A 113 0.16 3.67 0.83
CA ASP A 113 1.38 4.34 1.21
C ASP A 113 2.34 3.24 1.70
N PHE A 114 3.49 3.15 1.05
CA PHE A 114 4.59 2.23 1.32
C PHE A 114 5.80 3.05 1.79
N TYR A 115 5.63 3.77 2.90
CA TYR A 115 6.69 4.50 3.59
C TYR A 115 7.89 3.56 3.80
N GLY A 116 8.97 3.79 3.06
CA GLY A 116 10.27 3.14 3.29
C GLY A 116 10.80 2.21 2.20
N MET A 117 10.04 1.90 1.15
CA MET A 117 10.59 1.13 0.03
C MET A 117 11.30 1.98 -1.05
N GLY A 118 11.08 3.30 -1.07
CA GLY A 118 11.82 4.22 -1.94
C GLY A 118 11.71 3.85 -3.41
N ASP A 119 12.82 3.95 -4.12
CA ASP A 119 12.90 3.65 -5.56
C ASP A 119 12.64 2.17 -5.88
N ASN A 120 12.90 1.25 -4.95
CA ASN A 120 12.67 -0.19 -5.16
C ASN A 120 11.18 -0.50 -5.33
N LEU A 121 10.31 0.25 -4.63
CA LEU A 121 8.86 0.16 -4.80
C LEU A 121 8.47 0.45 -6.26
N ILE A 122 9.05 1.52 -6.82
CA ILE A 122 8.74 1.96 -8.18
C ILE A 122 9.24 0.96 -9.21
N GLU A 123 10.44 0.41 -9.03
CA GLU A 123 10.95 -0.64 -9.91
C GLU A 123 10.01 -1.85 -9.96
N LEU A 124 9.46 -2.27 -8.82
CA LEU A 124 8.47 -3.34 -8.74
C LEU A 124 7.12 -2.95 -9.36
N LEU A 125 6.59 -1.77 -9.01
CA LEU A 125 5.36 -1.21 -9.58
C LEU A 125 5.44 -1.13 -11.11
N SER A 126 6.63 -0.82 -11.66
CA SER A 126 6.80 -0.64 -13.10
C SER A 126 6.38 -1.87 -13.91
N SER A 127 6.76 -3.06 -13.44
CA SER A 127 6.45 -4.32 -14.11
C SER A 127 4.95 -4.62 -14.17
N VAL A 128 4.20 -4.16 -13.18
CA VAL A 128 2.75 -4.38 -13.09
C VAL A 128 1.99 -3.28 -13.82
N LEU A 129 2.39 -2.02 -13.65
CA LEU A 129 1.79 -0.87 -14.34
C LEU A 129 2.00 -0.92 -15.86
N GLN A 130 3.09 -1.50 -16.34
CA GLN A 130 3.28 -1.75 -17.79
C GLN A 130 2.19 -2.68 -18.36
N ARG A 131 1.74 -3.66 -17.57
CA ARG A 131 0.73 -4.66 -17.96
C ARG A 131 -0.69 -4.16 -17.73
N ASN A 132 -0.90 -3.33 -16.71
CA ASN A 132 -2.19 -2.76 -16.40
C ASN A 132 -2.50 -1.60 -17.37
N LYS A 133 -3.69 -1.65 -18.00
CA LYS A 133 -4.16 -0.63 -18.94
C LYS A 133 -5.44 0.06 -18.45
N THR A 134 -5.68 0.06 -17.14
CA THR A 134 -6.95 0.51 -16.55
C THR A 134 -6.78 1.48 -15.39
N ILE A 135 -5.57 1.60 -14.82
CA ILE A 135 -5.31 2.49 -13.70
C ILE A 135 -5.26 3.95 -14.20
N GLU A 136 -6.18 4.75 -13.67
CA GLU A 136 -6.30 6.18 -13.97
C GLU A 136 -5.72 7.07 -12.86
N HIS A 137 -5.65 6.57 -11.62
CA HIS A 137 -5.22 7.35 -10.47
C HIS A 137 -4.21 6.55 -9.64
N ILE A 138 -3.03 7.13 -9.41
CA ILE A 138 -1.96 6.57 -8.56
C ILE A 138 -1.62 7.59 -7.48
N THR A 139 -1.54 7.14 -6.24
CA THR A 139 -1.02 7.92 -5.11
C THR A 139 0.18 7.20 -4.52
N LEU A 140 1.28 7.92 -4.36
CA LEU A 140 2.55 7.42 -3.87
C LEU A 140 3.13 8.40 -2.83
N ILE A 141 2.26 8.96 -2.00
CA ILE A 141 2.59 9.99 -1.04
C ILE A 141 3.54 9.42 0.03
N THR A 142 4.63 10.13 0.32
CA THR A 142 5.59 9.77 1.36
C THR A 142 6.29 8.41 1.19
N ASN A 143 6.60 8.03 -0.04
CA ASN A 143 7.28 6.77 -0.34
C ASN A 143 8.81 6.87 -0.40
N LYS A 144 9.41 8.01 0.00
CA LYS A 144 10.87 8.28 -0.10
C LYS A 144 11.41 8.05 -1.52
N ILE A 145 10.59 8.29 -2.55
CA ILE A 145 10.99 8.16 -3.96
C ILE A 145 12.01 9.26 -4.28
N GLY A 146 13.17 8.88 -4.78
CA GLY A 146 14.23 9.77 -5.24
C GLY A 146 14.23 9.94 -6.77
N ASP A 147 15.29 10.56 -7.29
CA ASP A 147 15.42 10.82 -8.74
C ASP A 147 15.42 9.55 -9.59
N ARG A 148 15.95 8.43 -9.07
CA ARG A 148 15.94 7.15 -9.76
C ARG A 148 14.53 6.57 -9.84
N GLY A 149 13.76 6.60 -8.76
CA GLY A 149 12.36 6.19 -8.81
C GLY A 149 11.52 7.12 -9.69
N ALA A 150 11.78 8.42 -9.68
CA ALA A 150 11.16 9.37 -10.61
C ALA A 150 11.47 9.05 -12.08
N GLN A 151 12.69 8.61 -12.41
CA GLN A 151 13.05 8.14 -13.76
C GLN A 151 12.22 6.93 -14.20
N VAL A 152 11.98 5.98 -13.30
CA VAL A 152 11.16 4.80 -13.59
C VAL A 152 9.67 5.18 -13.70
N LEU A 153 9.18 6.10 -12.86
CA LEU A 153 7.83 6.65 -13.02
C LEU A 153 7.67 7.36 -14.36
N ALA A 154 8.67 8.12 -14.79
CA ALA A 154 8.68 8.80 -16.07
C ALA A 154 8.52 7.84 -17.26
N SER A 155 9.22 6.70 -17.26
CA SER A 155 9.03 5.69 -18.32
C SER A 155 7.63 5.08 -18.31
N LEU A 156 7.04 4.87 -17.12
CA LEU A 156 5.67 4.39 -16.99
C LEU A 156 4.62 5.39 -17.48
N ILE A 157 4.83 6.67 -17.18
CA ILE A 157 3.96 7.73 -17.67
C ILE A 157 4.00 7.72 -19.20
N LYS A 158 5.18 7.69 -19.84
CA LYS A 158 5.29 7.64 -21.31
C LYS A 158 4.51 6.48 -21.94
N ASP A 159 4.49 5.32 -21.29
CA ASP A 159 3.83 4.10 -21.81
C ASP A 159 2.34 3.98 -21.44
N SER A 160 1.84 4.82 -20.53
CA SER A 160 0.45 4.80 -20.07
C SER A 160 -0.41 5.81 -20.81
N ARG A 161 -1.55 5.38 -21.37
CA ARG A 161 -2.55 6.26 -21.97
C ARG A 161 -3.75 6.54 -21.09
N MET A 162 -3.80 5.93 -19.91
CA MET A 162 -4.96 5.98 -19.02
C MET A 162 -4.69 6.72 -17.72
N LEU A 163 -3.43 6.97 -17.35
CA LEU A 163 -3.10 7.64 -16.10
C LEU A 163 -3.51 9.11 -16.15
N ILE A 164 -4.54 9.48 -15.40
CA ILE A 164 -5.11 10.83 -15.28
C ILE A 164 -4.45 11.58 -14.11
N SER A 165 -4.16 10.89 -13.02
CA SER A 165 -3.67 11.51 -11.79
C SER A 165 -2.52 10.72 -11.17
N LEU A 166 -1.45 11.43 -10.82
CA LEU A 166 -0.31 10.91 -10.09
C LEU A 166 0.03 11.83 -8.91
N ASP A 167 -0.19 11.36 -7.68
CA ASP A 167 0.14 12.10 -6.46
C ASP A 167 1.48 11.63 -5.89
N LEU A 168 2.49 12.51 -5.94
CA LEU A 168 3.87 12.27 -5.48
C LEU A 168 4.24 13.12 -4.25
N ARG A 169 3.28 13.66 -3.51
CA ARG A 169 3.57 14.54 -2.35
C ARG A 169 4.51 13.85 -1.35
N SER A 170 5.32 14.66 -0.66
CA SER A 170 6.19 14.20 0.43
C SER A 170 7.23 13.13 0.06
N ASN A 171 7.70 13.10 -1.19
CA ASN A 171 8.83 12.26 -1.62
C ASN A 171 10.17 13.02 -1.61
N HIS A 172 11.25 12.37 -2.05
CA HIS A 172 12.61 12.92 -2.12
C HIS A 172 13.08 13.14 -3.57
N ILE A 173 12.14 13.48 -4.45
CA ILE A 173 12.42 13.80 -5.86
C ILE A 173 13.10 15.17 -5.91
N GLY A 174 14.31 15.20 -6.44
CA GLY A 174 15.10 16.41 -6.70
C GLY A 174 14.95 16.91 -8.13
N ASP A 175 15.81 17.86 -8.51
CA ASP A 175 15.74 18.54 -9.81
C ASP A 175 15.85 17.56 -10.99
N GLN A 176 16.70 16.54 -10.88
CA GLN A 176 16.88 15.55 -11.94
C GLN A 176 15.66 14.64 -12.09
N GLY A 177 15.03 14.23 -10.98
CA GLY A 177 13.79 13.46 -11.04
C GLY A 177 12.63 14.27 -11.59
N ALA A 178 12.57 15.57 -11.29
CA ALA A 178 11.59 16.48 -11.87
C ALA A 178 11.77 16.62 -13.40
N ASP A 179 13.01 16.70 -13.89
CA ASP A 179 13.32 16.72 -15.34
C ASP A 179 12.81 15.45 -16.05
N TYR A 180 13.04 14.27 -15.48
CA TYR A 180 12.51 13.02 -16.04
C TYR A 180 10.99 13.01 -16.13
N LEU A 181 10.30 13.44 -15.07
CA LEU A 181 8.84 13.50 -15.06
C LEU A 181 8.31 14.53 -16.07
N ALA A 182 8.97 15.68 -16.21
CA ALA A 182 8.60 16.69 -17.19
C ALA A 182 8.73 16.17 -18.63
N ASP A 183 9.85 15.52 -18.96
CA ASP A 183 10.05 14.90 -20.27
C ASP A 183 9.02 13.79 -20.56
N ALA A 184 8.63 13.02 -19.55
CA ALA A 184 7.56 12.04 -19.71
C ALA A 184 6.20 12.67 -20.01
N LEU A 185 5.84 13.73 -19.28
CA LEU A 185 4.57 14.44 -19.48
C LEU A 185 4.50 15.13 -20.85
N MET A 186 5.61 15.68 -21.36
CA MET A 186 5.65 16.29 -22.70
C MET A 186 5.44 15.28 -23.83
N ASN A 187 5.88 14.03 -23.62
CA ASN A 187 5.86 12.98 -24.64
C ASN A 187 4.75 11.93 -24.42
N ASN A 188 3.87 12.14 -23.44
CA ASN A 188 2.74 11.27 -23.18
C ASN A 188 1.58 11.61 -24.14
N THR A 189 1.32 10.74 -25.12
CA THR A 189 0.26 10.89 -26.15
C THR A 189 -0.64 9.67 -26.27
#